data_AF-A0A314YLD8-F1
#
_entry.id   AF-A0A314YLD8-F1
#
_cell.length_a   1.000
_cell.length_b   1.000
_cell.length_c   1.000
_cell.angle_alpha   90.00
_cell.angle_beta   90.00
_cell.angle_gamma   90.00
#
_symmetry.space_group_name_H-M   'P 1'
#
loop_
_entity.id
_entity.type
_entity.pdbx_description
1 polymer ?
#
loop_
_entity_poly.entity_id
_entity_poly.type
_entity_poly.pdbx_seq_one_letter_code
_entity_poly.pdbx_strand_id
1 'polypeptide(L)'
;MDLPEDWCKNNWRGYALCAVFGLGRRIPAGNLLGKWKYEQETYSTAHGLRCEVNPNNLGSGGWCPFFGCSQELGQIESDHIWLSFVGCEHFGTAWQDSCRRLEFLFKTLGPSMEVKKCGVRLIYEQDIGLGPKP
;
A
#
# COMPACT_ATOMS: atom_id res chain seq x y z
N MET A 1 7.30 8.24 -8.10
CA MET A 1 6.38 9.29 -8.57
C MET A 1 7.03 10.62 -8.26
N ASP A 2 7.26 11.44 -9.28
CA ASP A 2 7.80 12.79 -9.08
C ASP A 2 6.68 13.77 -8.72
N LEU A 3 6.98 14.72 -7.84
CA LEU A 3 6.01 15.59 -7.19
C LEU A 3 6.33 17.07 -7.44
N PRO A 4 5.31 17.92 -7.67
CA PRO A 4 5.47 19.38 -7.70
C PRO A 4 6.01 19.95 -6.39
N GLU A 5 6.50 21.20 -6.41
CA GLU A 5 7.11 21.80 -5.21
C GLU A 5 6.16 21.96 -4.01
N ASP A 6 4.89 22.23 -4.27
CA ASP A 6 3.87 22.46 -3.23
C ASP A 6 2.85 21.32 -3.16
N TRP A 7 3.23 20.11 -3.57
CA TRP A 7 2.34 18.95 -3.63
C TRP A 7 1.66 18.63 -2.30
N CYS A 8 2.26 18.93 -1.15
CA CYS A 8 1.66 18.69 0.18
C CYS A 8 0.83 19.87 0.68
N LYS A 9 1.10 21.09 0.22
CA LYS A 9 0.41 22.33 0.63
C LYS A 9 -0.92 22.54 -0.07
N ASN A 10 -1.17 21.83 -1.17
CA ASN A 10 -2.39 21.94 -1.98
C ASN A 10 -3.61 21.22 -1.36
N ASN A 11 -3.77 21.27 -0.03
CA ASN A 11 -4.80 20.53 0.71
C ASN A 11 -4.73 19.02 0.48
N TRP A 12 -3.51 18.48 0.57
CA TRP A 12 -3.26 17.05 0.48
C TRP A 12 -3.96 16.28 1.60
N ARG A 13 -4.66 15.21 1.24
CA ARG A 13 -5.44 14.37 2.16
C ARG A 13 -4.86 12.98 2.38
N GLY A 14 -3.88 12.57 1.59
CA GLY A 14 -3.29 11.25 1.68
C GLY A 14 -3.08 10.60 0.32
N TYR A 15 -3.00 9.28 0.29
CA TYR A 15 -2.88 8.53 -0.96
C TYR A 15 -3.83 7.36 -0.99
N ALA A 16 -4.31 7.05 -2.20
CA ALA A 16 -5.03 5.82 -2.47
C ALA A 16 -4.14 4.90 -3.31
N LEU A 17 -4.17 3.62 -3.00
CA LEU A 17 -3.52 2.59 -3.79
C LEU A 17 -4.55 1.60 -4.31
N CYS A 18 -4.20 0.98 -5.43
CA CYS A 18 -4.93 -0.14 -6.01
C CYS A 18 -3.93 -1.20 -6.47
N ALA A 19 -4.22 -2.46 -6.19
CA ALA A 19 -3.48 -3.58 -6.73
C ALA A 19 -4.44 -4.68 -7.20
N VAL A 20 -4.20 -5.20 -8.40
CA VAL A 20 -4.80 -6.44 -8.87
C VAL A 20 -3.85 -7.56 -8.50
N PHE A 21 -4.34 -8.52 -7.73
CA PHE A 21 -3.55 -9.64 -7.24
C PHE A 21 -4.29 -10.96 -7.43
N GLY A 22 -3.54 -12.05 -7.45
CA GLY A 22 -4.10 -13.39 -7.52
C GLY A 22 -3.08 -14.43 -7.05
N LEU A 23 -3.51 -15.69 -7.03
CA LEU A 23 -2.59 -16.80 -6.87
C LEU A 23 -2.01 -17.17 -8.24
N GLY A 24 -0.67 -17.17 -8.33
CA GLY A 24 0.10 -17.81 -9.40
C GLY A 24 -0.06 -19.33 -9.41
N ARG A 25 0.78 -20.04 -10.17
CA ARG A 25 0.67 -21.51 -10.31
C ARG A 25 0.59 -22.18 -8.94
N ARG A 26 -0.43 -23.03 -8.76
CA ARG A 26 -0.70 -23.80 -7.53
C ARG A 26 0.56 -24.55 -7.09
N ILE A 27 1.26 -24.02 -6.09
CA ILE A 27 2.15 -24.84 -5.27
C ILE A 27 1.23 -25.68 -4.37
N PRO A 28 1.42 -27.01 -4.26
CA PRO A 28 0.57 -27.85 -3.42
C PRO A 28 0.51 -27.25 -2.01
N ALA A 29 -0.71 -27.08 -1.51
CA ALA A 29 -0.98 -26.57 -0.17
C ALA A 29 -0.43 -27.55 0.88
N GLY A 30 0.86 -27.45 1.17
CA GLY A 30 1.36 -27.81 2.48
C GLY A 30 0.84 -26.78 3.48
N ASN A 31 0.64 -27.16 4.74
CA ASN A 31 0.27 -26.26 5.82
C ASN A 31 1.31 -25.14 5.98
N LEU A 32 1.11 -24.02 5.30
CA LEU A 32 2.04 -22.88 5.26
C LEU A 32 1.43 -21.68 6.01
N LEU A 33 0.93 -21.92 7.22
CA LEU A 33 0.78 -20.87 8.23
C LEU A 33 2.19 -20.35 8.57
N GLY A 34 2.66 -19.37 7.81
CA GLY A 34 3.88 -18.63 8.11
C GLY A 34 3.59 -17.58 9.18
N LYS A 35 4.37 -17.57 10.27
CA LYS A 35 4.46 -16.40 11.14
C LYS A 35 5.46 -15.44 10.50
N TRP A 36 4.97 -14.33 9.96
CA TRP A 36 5.85 -13.34 9.33
C TRP A 36 6.14 -12.22 10.33
N LYS A 37 7.42 -11.89 10.49
CA LYS A 37 7.88 -10.76 11.31
C LYS A 37 8.28 -9.62 10.39
N TYR A 38 7.67 -8.46 10.57
CA TYR A 38 8.10 -7.24 9.90
C TYR A 38 8.30 -6.13 10.93
N GLU A 39 9.56 -5.72 11.11
CA GLU A 39 10.13 -4.64 11.94
C GLU A 39 9.70 -4.54 13.43
N GLN A 40 8.53 -5.02 13.84
CA GLN A 40 8.09 -5.28 15.21
C GLN A 40 6.72 -5.99 15.30
N GLU A 41 6.02 -6.21 14.18
CA GLU A 41 4.68 -6.80 14.15
C GLU A 41 4.74 -8.25 13.62
N THR A 42 4.09 -9.16 14.34
CA THR A 42 3.95 -10.56 13.92
C THR A 42 2.55 -10.76 13.34
N TYR A 43 2.46 -10.95 12.03
CA TYR A 43 1.21 -11.29 11.36
C TYR A 43 1.12 -12.80 11.18
N SER A 44 0.00 -13.39 11.58
CA SER A 44 -0.32 -14.79 11.31
C SER A 44 -1.27 -14.88 10.12
N THR A 45 -0.77 -14.60 8.93
CA THR A 45 -1.55 -14.79 7.68
C THR A 45 -0.75 -15.67 6.73
N ALA A 46 -1.43 -16.57 6.03
CA ALA A 46 -0.79 -17.44 5.04
C ALA A 46 -0.29 -16.63 3.84
N HIS A 47 -1.06 -15.61 3.45
CA HIS A 47 -0.75 -14.68 2.37
C HIS A 47 -1.06 -13.24 2.77
N GLY A 48 -0.49 -12.27 2.06
CA GLY A 48 -0.85 -10.87 2.27
C GLY A 48 -0.09 -9.87 1.42
N LEU A 49 -0.67 -8.70 1.20
CA LEU A 49 -0.06 -7.60 0.47
C LEU A 49 0.36 -6.51 1.43
N ARG A 50 1.49 -5.87 1.14
CA ARG A 50 1.94 -4.66 1.82
C ARG A 50 2.35 -3.64 0.78
N CYS A 51 2.02 -2.37 1.01
CA CYS A 51 2.56 -1.27 0.24
C CYS A 51 3.47 -0.44 1.14
N GLU A 52 4.75 -0.40 0.83
CA GLU A 52 5.70 0.49 1.51
C GLU A 52 5.76 1.82 0.79
N VAL A 53 5.84 2.90 1.57
CA VAL A 53 6.00 4.27 1.06
C VAL A 53 7.30 4.85 1.60
N ASN A 54 8.19 5.24 0.70
CA ASN A 54 9.48 5.82 1.02
C ASN A 54 9.60 7.25 0.46
N PRO A 55 9.68 8.27 1.32
CA PRO A 55 10.03 9.62 0.93
C PRO A 55 11.56 9.76 0.82
N ASN A 56 12.10 9.60 -0.38
CA ASN A 56 13.50 9.90 -0.72
C ASN A 56 14.58 9.35 0.25
N ASN A 57 14.43 8.12 0.75
CA ASN A 57 15.40 7.48 1.67
C ASN A 57 15.66 8.24 2.98
N LEU A 58 14.76 9.13 3.42
CA LEU A 58 14.90 9.88 4.68
C LEU A 58 14.71 9.03 5.96
N GLY A 59 14.73 7.70 5.86
CA GLY A 59 14.70 6.76 6.98
C GLY A 59 13.41 6.75 7.82
N SER A 60 12.46 7.63 7.52
CA SER A 60 11.15 7.71 8.16
C SER A 60 10.10 7.16 7.18
N GLY A 61 9.87 5.84 7.24
CA GLY A 61 8.81 5.20 6.50
C GLY A 61 7.45 5.72 6.97
N GLY A 62 6.57 6.08 6.04
CA GLY A 62 5.17 6.39 6.35
C GLY A 62 4.39 5.13 6.75
N TRP A 63 3.15 5.30 7.22
CA TRP A 63 2.29 4.15 7.47
C TRP A 63 2.06 3.33 6.20
N CYS A 64 2.28 2.03 6.32
CA CYS A 64 2.24 1.07 5.23
C CYS A 64 0.95 0.23 5.34
N PRO A 65 -0.01 0.37 4.41
CA PRO A 65 -1.22 -0.44 4.46
C PRO A 65 -0.86 -1.91 4.20
N PHE A 66 -1.52 -2.77 4.98
CA PHE A 66 -1.36 -4.22 4.93
C PHE A 66 -2.72 -4.88 4.71
N PHE A 67 -2.74 -5.86 3.84
CA PHE A 67 -3.90 -6.73 3.61
C PHE A 67 -3.49 -8.17 3.85
N GLY A 68 -4.04 -8.79 4.89
CA GLY A 68 -3.86 -10.20 5.18
C GLY A 68 -4.95 -11.06 4.57
N CYS A 69 -4.60 -12.19 3.97
CA CYS A 69 -5.56 -13.18 3.50
C CYS A 69 -5.10 -14.59 3.87
N SER A 70 -6.04 -15.43 4.33
CA SER A 70 -5.80 -16.87 4.42
C SER A 70 -6.54 -17.57 3.29
N GLN A 71 -5.94 -18.64 2.78
CA GLN A 71 -6.56 -19.49 1.77
C GLN A 71 -7.89 -20.11 2.28
N GLU A 72 -8.06 -20.20 3.60
CA GLU A 72 -9.26 -20.67 4.29
C GLU A 72 -10.37 -19.60 4.42
N LEU A 73 -10.02 -18.30 4.46
CA LEU A 73 -10.96 -17.19 4.63
C LEU A 73 -11.50 -16.62 3.30
N GLY A 74 -10.90 -17.00 2.18
CA GLY A 74 -11.38 -16.65 0.86
C GLY A 74 -10.61 -17.46 -0.17
N GLN A 75 -11.29 -18.38 -0.84
CA GLN A 75 -10.73 -19.08 -1.99
C GLN A 75 -10.38 -18.02 -3.03
N ILE A 76 -9.10 -17.60 -3.09
CA ILE A 76 -8.59 -16.77 -4.18
C ILE A 76 -8.57 -17.68 -5.42
N GLU A 77 -9.71 -17.78 -6.08
CA GLU A 77 -9.88 -18.60 -7.30
C GLU A 77 -9.58 -17.79 -8.57
N SER A 78 -9.49 -16.47 -8.44
CA SER A 78 -9.35 -15.53 -9.55
C SER A 78 -8.56 -14.28 -9.14
N ASP A 79 -8.56 -13.27 -10.00
CA ASP A 79 -7.94 -11.98 -9.70
C ASP A 79 -8.84 -11.12 -8.82
N HIS A 80 -8.27 -10.59 -7.74
CA HIS A 80 -8.95 -9.70 -6.81
C HIS A 80 -8.33 -8.30 -6.85
N ILE A 81 -9.11 -7.32 -6.41
CA ILE A 81 -8.67 -5.94 -6.27
C ILE A 81 -8.48 -5.66 -4.78
N TRP A 82 -7.28 -5.18 -4.44
CA TRP A 82 -7.01 -4.52 -3.18
C TRP A 82 -7.07 -3.01 -3.40
N LEU A 83 -7.97 -2.34 -2.68
CA LEU A 83 -8.11 -0.89 -2.66
C LEU A 83 -7.90 -0.41 -1.22
N SER A 84 -7.00 0.54 -1.02
CA SER A 84 -6.74 1.13 0.30
C SER A 84 -6.51 2.62 0.19
N PHE A 85 -6.96 3.35 1.19
CA PHE A 85 -6.68 4.77 1.39
C PHE A 85 -5.89 4.94 2.68
N VAL A 86 -4.88 5.81 2.65
CA VAL A 86 -4.10 6.20 3.81
C VAL A 86 -4.12 7.71 3.92
N GLY A 87 -4.68 8.21 5.02
CA GLY A 87 -4.78 9.63 5.25
C GLY A 87 -3.43 10.28 5.56
N CYS A 88 -3.33 11.58 5.30
CA CYS A 88 -2.12 12.37 5.54
C CYS A 88 -1.72 12.45 7.02
N GLU A 89 -2.64 12.21 7.94
CA GLU A 89 -2.40 12.13 9.38
C GLU A 89 -1.43 11.01 9.78
N HIS A 90 -1.29 9.99 8.92
CA HIS A 90 -0.37 8.88 9.12
C HIS A 90 1.07 9.18 8.65
N PHE A 91 1.34 10.43 8.29
CA PHE A 91 2.63 10.89 7.82
C PHE A 91 3.17 12.04 8.66
N GLY A 92 4.45 11.94 9.02
CA GLY A 92 5.15 13.08 9.59
C GLY A 92 5.22 14.25 8.61
N THR A 93 5.33 15.47 9.13
CA THR A 93 5.45 16.70 8.33
C THR A 93 6.89 17.02 7.91
N ALA A 94 7.89 16.45 8.62
CA ALA A 94 9.30 16.83 8.51
C ALA A 94 9.92 16.68 7.11
N TRP A 95 9.40 15.79 6.27
CA TRP A 95 9.92 15.53 4.92
C TRP A 95 9.03 16.12 3.82
N GLN A 96 7.86 16.67 4.13
CA GLN A 96 6.88 17.07 3.11
C GLN A 96 7.39 18.24 2.24
N ASP A 97 8.07 19.21 2.85
CA ASP A 97 8.59 20.40 2.15
C ASP A 97 9.83 20.13 1.29
N SER A 98 10.58 19.05 1.58
CA SER A 98 11.83 18.70 0.90
C SER A 98 11.70 17.49 -0.02
N CYS A 99 10.61 16.71 0.12
CA CYS A 99 10.36 15.54 -0.70
C CYS A 99 9.77 15.92 -2.05
N ARG A 100 10.47 15.51 -3.11
CA ARG A 100 10.06 15.69 -4.51
C ARG A 100 9.75 14.37 -5.20
N ARG A 101 9.93 13.25 -4.49
CA ARG A 101 9.70 11.93 -5.04
C ARG A 101 9.26 10.96 -3.95
N LEU A 102 8.10 10.35 -4.18
CA LEU A 102 7.60 9.23 -3.39
C LEU A 102 7.78 7.94 -4.16
N GLU A 103 8.33 6.94 -3.47
CA GLU A 103 8.44 5.58 -3.99
C GLU A 103 7.46 4.67 -3.26
N PHE A 104 6.70 3.90 -4.04
CA PHE A 104 5.75 2.92 -3.55
C PHE A 104 6.20 1.54 -3.97
N LEU A 105 6.34 0.64 -3.01
CA LEU A 105 6.78 -0.73 -3.24
C LEU A 105 5.71 -1.71 -2.77
N PHE A 106 5.11 -2.41 -3.71
CA PHE A 106 4.12 -3.46 -3.45
C PHE A 106 4.86 -4.77 -3.19
N LYS A 107 4.71 -5.29 -1.98
CA LYS A 107 5.29 -6.56 -1.54
C LYS A 107 4.18 -7.60 -1.37
N THR A 108 4.47 -8.82 -1.79
CA THR A 108 3.64 -9.99 -1.52
C THR A 108 4.24 -10.77 -0.37
N LEU A 109 3.36 -11.39 0.41
CA LEU A 109 3.67 -12.26 1.52
C LEU A 109 2.99 -13.60 1.28
N GLY A 110 3.68 -14.66 1.66
CA GLY A 110 3.24 -16.02 1.40
C GLY A 110 3.58 -16.50 -0.01
N PRO A 111 3.63 -17.83 -0.20
CA PRO A 111 3.97 -18.43 -1.48
C PRO A 111 2.87 -18.18 -2.52
N SER A 112 3.26 -18.14 -3.79
CA SER A 112 2.35 -18.11 -4.95
C SER A 112 1.46 -16.87 -5.09
N MET A 113 1.55 -15.85 -4.23
CA MET A 113 0.76 -14.64 -4.45
C MET A 113 1.53 -13.64 -5.31
N GLU A 114 0.86 -13.11 -6.33
CA GLU A 114 1.44 -12.21 -7.31
C GLU A 114 0.61 -10.94 -7.46
N VAL A 115 1.29 -9.79 -7.59
CA VAL A 115 0.66 -8.53 -8.00
C VAL A 115 0.79 -8.40 -9.51
N LYS A 116 -0.35 -8.38 -10.21
CA LYS A 116 -0.39 -8.32 -11.67
C LYS A 116 -0.34 -6.87 -12.18
N LYS A 117 -1.04 -5.98 -11.49
CA LYS A 117 -1.06 -4.54 -11.77
C LYS A 117 -1.14 -3.79 -10.44
N CYS A 118 -0.52 -2.64 -10.37
CA CYS A 118 -0.65 -1.75 -9.22
C CYS A 118 -0.63 -0.29 -9.68
N GLY A 119 -1.17 0.58 -8.84
CA GLY A 119 -1.21 2.00 -9.05
C GLY A 119 -1.40 2.74 -7.73
N VAL A 120 -0.89 3.96 -7.68
CA VAL A 120 -1.05 4.86 -6.55
C VAL A 120 -1.43 6.23 -7.07
N ARG A 121 -2.30 6.92 -6.34
CA ARG A 121 -2.70 8.29 -6.61
C ARG A 121 -2.68 9.09 -5.31
N LEU A 122 -2.10 10.29 -5.35
CA LEU A 122 -2.25 11.27 -4.28
C LEU A 122 -3.67 11.86 -4.32
N ILE A 123 -4.28 11.99 -3.15
CA ILE A 123 -5.65 12.47 -2.99
C ILE A 123 -5.61 13.84 -2.34
N TYR A 124 -6.36 14.75 -2.92
CA TYR A 124 -6.52 16.12 -2.49
C TYR A 124 -7.98 16.44 -2.16
N GLU A 125 -8.24 17.56 -1.49
CA GLU A 125 -9.61 18.02 -1.22
C GLU A 125 -10.48 18.14 -2.48
N GLN A 126 -9.90 18.54 -3.61
CA GLN A 126 -10.61 18.67 -4.88
C GLN A 126 -11.09 17.31 -5.39
N ASP A 127 -10.33 16.23 -5.13
CA ASP A 127 -10.70 14.87 -5.54
C ASP A 127 -11.91 14.31 -4.77
N ILE A 128 -12.20 14.85 -3.59
CA ILE A 128 -13.28 14.42 -2.70
C ILE A 128 -14.41 15.45 -2.58
N GLY A 129 -14.41 16.48 -3.43
CA GLY A 129 -15.46 17.49 -3.48
C GLY A 129 -15.44 18.50 -2.31
N LEU A 130 -14.32 18.60 -1.59
CA LEU A 130 -14.09 19.60 -0.54
C LEU A 130 -13.29 20.82 -1.04
N GLY A 131 -12.83 20.79 -2.29
CA GLY A 131 -12.14 21.92 -2.91
C GLY A 131 -13.06 23.14 -3.09
N PRO A 132 -12.47 24.34 -3.28
CA PRO A 132 -13.23 25.52 -3.65
C PRO A 132 -14.08 25.23 -4.89
N LYS A 133 -15.39 25.50 -4.79
CA LYS A 133 -16.27 25.46 -5.96
C LYS A 133 -15.79 26.53 -6.96
N PRO A 134 -15.77 26.20 -8.27
CA PRO A 134 -15.42 27.16 -9.31
C PRO A 134 -16.35 28.38 -9.30
#